data_AF-A0A378X0E6-F1
#
_entry.id   AF-A0A378X0E6-F1
#
_cell.length_a   1.000
_cell.length_b   1.000
_cell.length_c   1.000
_cell.angle_alpha   90.00
_cell.angle_beta   90.00
_cell.angle_gamma   90.00
#
_symmetry.space_group_name_H-M   'P 1'
#
loop_
_entity.id
_entity.type
_entity.pdbx_description
1 polymer ?
#
loop_
_entity_poly.entity_id
_entity_poly.type
_entity_poly.pdbx_seq_one_letter_code
_entity_poly.pdbx_strand_id
1 'polypeptide(L)' 'MLRPGWAANAVHNDVHVRIWLGGRAFDYRTAAAAVDNIVRDWRRKRWCTLEVVLGTIDGRLPETRLPNERLFLGP' A
#
# COMPACT_ATOMS: atom_id res chain seq x y z
N MET A 1 9.82 12.26 17.67
CA MET A 1 8.75 13.23 17.98
C MET A 1 7.72 13.14 16.86
N LEU A 2 6.62 12.40 17.08
CA LEU A 2 5.58 12.16 16.07
C LEU A 2 4.57 13.31 16.12
N ARG A 3 4.20 13.88 14.97
CA ARG A 3 3.22 14.98 14.90
C ARG A 3 1.82 14.46 15.26
N PRO A 4 1.09 15.09 16.20
CA PRO A 4 -0.27 14.71 16.55
C PRO A 4 -1.22 15.25 15.47
N GLY A 5 -1.92 14.36 14.78
CA GLY A 5 -2.93 14.76 13.78
C GLY A 5 -3.17 13.77 12.65
N TRP A 6 -2.30 12.78 12.45
CA TRP A 6 -2.42 11.84 11.32
C TRP A 6 -3.14 10.53 11.66
N ALA A 7 -3.22 10.16 12.94
CA ALA A 7 -3.79 8.87 13.38
C ALA A 7 -5.32 8.78 13.24
N ALA A 8 -6.05 9.90 13.19
CA ALA A 8 -7.51 9.91 13.14
C ALA A 8 -8.11 9.90 11.71
N ASN A 9 -7.28 10.12 10.67
CA ASN A 9 -7.72 10.14 9.26
C ASN A 9 -7.30 8.88 8.46
N ALA A 10 -6.68 7.89 9.12
CA ALA A 10 -6.07 6.74 8.45
C ALA A 10 -7.08 5.76 7.80
N VAL A 11 -8.38 5.87 8.11
CA VAL A 11 -9.42 4.96 7.57
C VAL A 11 -9.90 5.38 6.17
N HIS A 12 -9.58 6.59 5.69
CA HIS A 12 -10.09 7.11 4.40
C HIS A 12 -9.05 7.21 3.27
N ASN A 13 -7.82 6.76 3.48
CA ASN A 13 -6.73 6.88 2.50
C ASN A 13 -6.26 5.50 2.01
N ASP A 14 -7.20 4.63 1.64
CA ASP A 14 -6.82 3.40 0.93
C ASP A 14 -6.34 3.77 -0.49
N VAL A 15 -5.28 3.11 -0.95
CA VAL A 15 -4.66 3.29 -2.25
C VAL A 15 -4.62 1.98 -3.01
N HIS A 16 -4.53 2.07 -4.34
CA HIS A 16 -4.33 0.92 -5.21
C HIS A 16 -2.82 0.65 -5.34
N VAL A 17 -2.41 -0.55 -4.94
CA VAL A 17 -1.05 -1.05 -5.16
C VAL A 17 -1.07 -2.23 -6.11
N ARG A 18 -0.16 -2.20 -7.08
CA ARG A 18 0.15 -3.31 -7.96
C ARG A 18 1.52 -3.88 -7.61
N ILE A 19 1.57 -5.19 -7.36
CA ILE A 19 2.80 -5.92 -7.07
C ILE A 19 3.09 -6.84 -8.24
N TRP A 20 4.31 -6.79 -8.76
CA TRP A 20 4.79 -7.69 -9.80
C TRP A 20 5.69 -8.77 -9.22
N LEU A 21 5.34 -10.04 -9.42
CA LEU A 21 6.10 -11.21 -9.00
C LEU A 21 6.15 -12.23 -10.13
N GLY A 22 7.36 -12.63 -10.55
CA GLY A 22 7.54 -13.63 -11.61
C GLY A 22 6.86 -13.27 -12.94
N GLY A 23 6.80 -11.97 -13.28
CA GLY A 23 6.14 -11.47 -14.50
C GLY A 23 4.61 -11.35 -14.39
N ARG A 24 4.01 -11.67 -13.25
CA ARG A 24 2.56 -11.54 -13.00
C ARG A 24 2.26 -10.35 -12.11
N ALA A 25 1.24 -9.58 -12.48
CA ALA A 25 0.73 -8.46 -11.68
C ALA A 25 -0.38 -8.92 -10.73
N PHE A 26 -0.38 -8.37 -9.52
CA PHE A 26 -1.40 -8.56 -8.51
C PHE A 26 -1.85 -7.20 -7.97
N ASP A 27 -3.16 -6.94 -8.01
CA ASP A 27 -3.76 -5.67 -7.61
C ASP A 27 -4.43 -5.77 -6.25
N TYR A 28 -4.12 -4.84 -5.37
CA TYR A 28 -4.67 -4.77 -4.02
C TYR A 28 -5.09 -3.36 -3.66
N ARG A 29 -6.11 -3.23 -2.81
CA ARG A 29 -6.29 -2.03 -1.99
C ARG A 29 -5.53 -2.20 -0.68
N THR A 30 -4.99 -1.10 -0.15
CA THR A 30 -4.27 -1.08 1.13
C THR A 30 -4.21 0.34 1.67
N ALA A 31 -4.07 0.50 2.98
CA ALA A 31 -3.93 1.82 3.59
C ALA A 31 -2.64 2.52 3.10
N ALA A 32 -2.70 3.83 2.85
CA ALA A 32 -1.51 4.61 2.46
C ALA A 32 -0.33 4.45 3.44
N ALA A 33 -0.62 4.39 4.75
CA ALA A 33 0.40 4.15 5.78
C ALA A 33 1.10 2.79 5.61
N ALA A 34 0.36 1.76 5.19
CA ALA A 34 0.93 0.45 4.88
C ALA A 34 1.83 0.52 3.65
N VAL A 35 1.44 1.27 2.62
CA VAL A 35 2.28 1.47 1.42
C VAL A 35 3.59 2.15 1.77
N ASP A 36 3.57 3.20 2.58
CA ASP A 36 4.78 3.92 2.98
C ASP A 36 5.79 2.99 3.66
N ASN A 37 5.32 2.11 4.54
CA ASN A 37 6.17 1.13 5.21
C ASN A 37 6.65 0.03 4.26
N ILE A 38 5.81 -0.47 3.35
CA ILE A 38 6.21 -1.43 2.31
C ILE A 38 7.30 -0.85 1.41
N VAL A 39 7.14 0.40 0.94
CA VAL A 39 8.11 1.09 0.09
C VAL A 39 9.43 1.29 0.83
N ARG A 40 9.39 1.64 2.12
CA ARG A 40 10.59 1.78 2.95
C ARG A 40 11.36 0.47 3.06
N ASP A 41 10.67 -0.65 3.30
CA ASP A 41 11.31 -1.96 3.41
C ASP A 41 11.81 -2.47 2.05
N TRP A 42 11.04 -2.25 0.98
CA TRP A 42 11.47 -2.55 -0.38
C TRP A 42 12.72 -1.78 -0.81
N ARG A 43 12.85 -0.50 -0.40
CA ARG A 43 14.07 0.29 -0.68
C ARG A 43 15.31 -0.32 -0.01
N ARG A 44 15.15 -0.98 1.15
CA ARG A 44 16.25 -1.66 1.84
C ARG A 44 16.64 -2.98 1.18
N LYS A 45 15.68 -3.69 0.60
CA LYS A 45 15.90 -4.96 -0.13
C LYS A 45 14.89 -5.07 -1.28
N ARG A 46 15.34 -5.01 -2.52
CA ARG A 46 14.45 -5.04 -3.69
C ARG A 46 14.05 -6.48 -4.06
N TRP A 47 12.98 -6.99 -3.45
CA TRP A 47 12.50 -8.36 -3.65
C TRP A 47 11.40 -8.51 -4.73
N CYS A 48 10.85 -7.40 -5.23
CA CYS A 48 9.80 -7.36 -6.26
C CYS A 48 9.81 -6.01 -6.99
N THR A 49 8.90 -5.80 -7.94
CA THR A 49 8.57 -4.45 -8.45
C THR A 49 7.24 -4.01 -7.85
N LEU A 50 7.22 -2.80 -7.27
CA LEU A 50 6.05 -2.18 -6.67
C LEU A 50 5.62 -0.98 -7.50
N GLU A 51 4.35 -0.94 -7.84
CA GLU A 51 3.70 0.17 -8.51
C GLU A 51 2.56 0.69 -7.64
N VAL A 52 2.55 1.99 -7.38
CA VAL A 52 1.42 2.67 -6.72
C VAL A 52 0.59 3.31 -7.82
N VAL A 53 -0.66 2.87 -7.96
CA VAL A 53 -1.56 3.31 -9.03
C VAL A 53 -2.36 4.50 -8.50
N LEU A 54 -2.00 5.70 -8.97
CA LEU A 54 -2.61 6.96 -8.52
C LEU A 54 -3.97 7.27 -9.20
N GLY A 55 -4.34 6.53 -10.25
CA GLY A 55 -5.62 6.67 -10.94
C GLY A 55 -6.25 5.29 -11.12
N THR A 56 -7.30 5.00 -10.37
CA THR A 56 -8.09 3.78 -10.55
C THR A 56 -8.86 3.87 -11.86
N ILE A 57 -8.93 2.75 -12.60
CA ILE A 57 -9.45 2.72 -13.98
C ILE A 57 -10.94 3.15 -14.06
N ASP A 58 -11.68 3.12 -12.96
CA ASP A 58 -13.08 3.60 -12.87
C ASP A 58 -13.38 4.36 -11.56
N GLY A 59 -12.37 4.95 -10.92
CA GLY A 59 -12.53 5.58 -9.60
C GLY A 59 -12.72 4.57 -8.45
N ARG A 60 -12.66 3.26 -8.71
CA ARG A 60 -12.87 2.19 -7.73
C ARG A 60 -11.56 1.46 -7.38
N LEU A 61 -11.33 1.25 -6.09
CA LEU A 61 -10.22 0.45 -5.58
C LEU A 61 -10.47 -1.06 -5.80
N PRO A 62 -9.42 -1.89 -5.90
CA PRO A 62 -9.58 -3.34 -5.91
C PRO A 62 -10.35 -3.84 -4.70
N GLU A 63 -11.24 -4.82 -4.88
CA GLU A 63 -12.02 -5.41 -3.79
C GLU A 63 -11.13 -6.18 -2.80
N THR A 64 -10.11 -6.85 -3.35
CA THR A 64 -9.13 -7.63 -2.59
C THR A 64 -8.21 -6.71 -1.83
N ARG A 65 -8.20 -6.87 -0.50
CA ARG A 65 -7.28 -6.17 0.39
C ARG A 65 -5.95 -6.91 0.48
N LEU A 66 -4.86 -6.18 0.71
CA LEU A 66 -3.55 -6.81 0.82
C LEU A 66 -3.52 -7.78 2.03
N PRO A 67 -3.20 -9.08 1.83
CA PRO A 67 -3.39 -10.11 2.87
C PRO A 67 -2.62 -9.86 4.18
N ASN A 68 -1.49 -9.15 4.10
CA ASN A 68 -0.61 -8.88 5.23
C ASN A 68 -0.54 -7.39 5.58
N GLU A 69 -1.52 -6.59 5.16
CA GLU A 69 -1.52 -5.13 5.36
C GLU A 69 -1.23 -4.72 6.81
N ARG A 70 -1.75 -5.49 7.78
CA ARG A 70 -1.64 -5.19 9.22
C ARG A 70 -0.20 -5.21 9.71
N LEU A 71 0.67 -5.99 9.08
CA LEU A 71 2.10 -5.99 9.41
C LEU A 71 2.79 -4.69 9.01
N PHE A 72 2.22 -3.98 8.02
CA PHE A 72 2.78 -2.77 7.46
C PHE A 72 2.08 -1.50 7.96
N LEU A 73 0.99 -1.58 8.74
CA LEU A 73 0.31 -0.39 9.27
C LEU A 73 1.18 0.42 10.26
N GLY A 74 2.30 -0.15 10.74
CA GLY A 74 3.15 0.45 11.75
C GLY A 74 2.53 0.38 13.15
N PRO A 75 3.28 0.76 14.19
CA PRO A 75 2.74 0.99 15.53
C PRO A 75 1.87 2.25 15.61
#